data_AF-A0A9Q1BSX3-F1
#
_entry.id   AF-A0A9Q1BSX3-F1
#
_cell.length_a   1.000
_cell.length_b   1.000
_cell.length_c   1.000
_cell.angle_alpha   90.00
_cell.angle_beta   90.00
_cell.angle_gamma   90.00
#
_symmetry.space_group_name_H-M   'P 1'
#
loop_
_entity.id
_entity.type
_entity.pdbx_description
1 polymer ?
#
loop_
_entity_poly.entity_id
_entity_poly.type
_entity_poly.pdbx_seq_one_letter_code
_entity_poly.pdbx_strand_id
1 'polypeptide(L)'
;MSKESHPNDIQAIKRRRSAAKGQLTRLINDIKALMNNSANLNTVKDKCKDIETTLEAFLQLHEEYFKLLAEDEDKDEAEVYRESVEEGARKMLDIAEDWAKSVLETEQEETILPDDSRSQVSIQNQPKGAAWRAVLLIKAEALKKRQELEQEELKLRQKREELEMNTELALAKAEEDGMSAISEISQGNSEKCEKLPPHEQESERQESKLNPLAEPWPEVPEQPYEDKVQPSSHEKMMKIVSEGQKQQRVMLEAIQMPPAELVEFDGDPLQFWPFMRSFENSVASSSLSENAKLTRLMRYCVGKAKQVIQGCSVMEPKVGYERALK
;
A
#
# COMPACT_ATOMS: atom_id res chain seq x y z
N MET A 1 55.42 -21.09 33.24
CA MET A 1 54.81 -20.51 34.46
C MET A 1 53.35 -20.30 34.16
N SER A 2 52.56 -21.35 34.40
CA SER A 2 51.12 -21.36 34.18
C SER A 2 50.46 -20.42 35.19
N LYS A 3 49.72 -19.42 34.70
CA LYS A 3 48.88 -18.59 35.54
C LYS A 3 47.69 -19.45 35.96
N GLU A 4 47.74 -20.00 37.16
CA GLU A 4 46.52 -20.48 37.84
C GLU A 4 45.60 -19.27 37.99
N SER A 5 44.59 -19.18 37.13
CA SER A 5 43.50 -18.23 37.27
C SER A 5 42.76 -18.60 38.56
N HIS A 6 42.77 -17.72 39.56
CA HIS A 6 42.14 -17.99 40.84
C HIS A 6 40.62 -18.12 40.63
N PRO A 7 39.96 -19.19 41.11
CA PRO A 7 38.51 -19.41 40.96
C PRO A 7 37.63 -18.23 41.44
N ASN A 8 38.16 -17.42 42.36
CA ASN A 8 37.48 -16.22 42.87
C ASN A 8 37.37 -15.10 41.82
N ASP A 9 38.34 -14.96 40.92
CA ASP A 9 38.37 -13.89 39.91
C ASP A 9 37.34 -14.17 38.79
N ILE A 10 37.24 -15.43 38.36
CA ILE A 10 36.25 -15.89 37.37
C ILE A 10 34.83 -15.65 37.90
N GLN A 11 34.56 -16.00 39.17
CA GLN A 11 33.25 -15.77 39.77
C GLN A 11 32.93 -14.27 39.93
N ALA A 12 33.90 -13.44 40.28
CA ALA A 12 33.71 -12.00 40.40
C ALA A 12 33.34 -11.36 39.06
N ILE A 13 34.04 -11.70 37.97
CA ILE A 13 33.73 -11.21 36.63
C ILE A 13 32.38 -11.73 36.15
N LYS A 14 32.06 -13.02 36.38
CA LYS A 14 30.74 -13.58 36.08
C LYS A 14 29.62 -12.80 36.75
N ARG A 15 29.76 -12.45 38.03
CA ARG A 15 28.77 -11.63 38.76
C ARG A 15 28.61 -10.24 38.15
N ARG A 16 29.70 -9.55 37.83
CA ARG A 16 29.67 -8.23 37.18
C ARG A 16 29.01 -8.29 35.80
N ARG A 17 29.37 -9.28 34.98
CA ARG A 17 28.76 -9.54 33.67
C ARG A 17 27.25 -9.76 33.79
N SER A 18 26.82 -10.61 34.74
CA SER A 18 25.40 -10.85 35.00
C SER A 18 24.67 -9.61 35.52
N ALA A 19 25.32 -8.76 36.31
CA ALA A 19 24.75 -7.50 36.77
C ALA A 19 24.53 -6.51 35.61
N ALA A 20 25.50 -6.38 34.70
CA ALA A 20 25.38 -5.56 33.49
C ALA A 20 24.21 -6.05 32.59
N LYS A 21 24.10 -7.36 32.37
CA LYS A 21 22.95 -7.96 31.68
C LYS A 21 21.62 -7.64 32.39
N GLY A 22 21.61 -7.68 33.72
CA GLY A 22 20.46 -7.31 34.53
C GLY A 22 20.04 -5.86 34.34
N GLN A 23 21.00 -4.93 34.32
CA GLN A 23 20.78 -3.52 34.02
C GLN A 23 20.22 -3.32 32.61
N LEU A 24 20.80 -3.98 31.60
CA LEU A 24 20.31 -3.97 30.23
C LEU A 24 18.84 -4.43 30.14
N THR A 25 18.49 -5.50 30.86
CA THR A 25 17.11 -6.01 30.91
C THR A 25 16.15 -4.96 31.51
N ARG A 26 16.57 -4.21 32.53
CA ARG A 26 15.76 -3.13 33.12
C ARG A 26 15.57 -1.98 32.14
N LEU A 27 16.64 -1.53 31.49
CA LEU A 27 16.57 -0.46 30.48
C LEU A 27 15.63 -0.83 29.33
N ILE A 28 15.72 -2.07 28.83
CA ILE A 28 14.81 -2.59 27.80
C ILE A 28 13.34 -2.49 28.25
N ASN A 29 13.04 -2.90 29.48
CA ASN A 29 11.67 -2.84 30.01
C ASN A 29 11.20 -1.40 30.24
N ASP A 30 12.09 -0.51 30.68
CA ASP A 30 11.77 0.91 30.84
C ASP A 30 11.43 1.55 29.50
N ILE A 31 12.20 1.25 28.44
CA ILE A 31 11.90 1.76 27.09
C ILE A 31 10.53 1.25 26.63
N LYS A 32 10.25 -0.04 26.77
CA LYS A 32 8.93 -0.61 26.44
C LYS A 32 7.79 0.10 27.17
N ALA A 33 7.98 0.48 28.43
CA ALA A 33 6.98 1.21 29.20
C ALA A 33 6.81 2.66 28.72
N LEU A 34 7.91 3.33 28.35
CA LEU A 34 7.90 4.72 27.91
C LEU A 34 7.33 4.90 26.50
N MET A 35 7.47 3.92 25.63
CA MET A 35 6.96 3.93 24.25
C MET A 35 5.43 4.02 24.14
N ASN A 36 4.70 3.89 25.25
CA ASN A 36 3.24 4.08 25.26
C ASN A 36 2.79 5.54 25.12
N ASN A 37 3.72 6.50 25.16
CA ASN A 37 3.42 7.93 25.05
C ASN A 37 4.46 8.65 24.19
N SER A 38 4.02 9.29 23.10
CA SER A 38 4.86 10.04 22.16
C SER A 38 5.64 11.18 22.82
N ALA A 39 5.14 11.76 23.91
CA ALA A 39 5.84 12.80 24.67
C ALA A 39 7.17 12.32 25.29
N ASN A 40 7.36 11.00 25.42
CA ASN A 40 8.58 10.42 25.99
C ASN A 40 9.72 10.26 24.96
N LEU A 41 9.61 10.83 23.75
CA LEU A 41 10.57 10.66 22.66
C LEU A 41 12.03 10.88 23.07
N ASN A 42 12.31 11.98 23.77
CA ASN A 42 13.68 12.29 24.21
C ASN A 42 14.15 11.33 25.31
N THR A 43 13.27 10.97 26.25
CA THR A 43 13.58 10.02 27.33
C THR A 43 13.87 8.62 26.79
N VAL A 44 13.14 8.17 25.76
CA VAL A 44 13.40 6.91 25.06
C VAL A 44 14.74 6.98 24.35
N LYS A 45 15.04 8.06 23.62
CA LYS A 45 16.34 8.25 22.95
C LYS A 45 17.51 8.24 23.92
N ASP A 46 17.37 8.87 25.09
CA ASP A 46 18.44 8.86 26.10
C ASP A 46 18.62 7.47 26.71
N LYS A 47 17.53 6.73 26.97
CA LYS A 47 17.63 5.34 27.42
C LYS A 47 18.21 4.39 26.36
N CYS A 48 18.03 4.65 25.07
CA CYS A 48 18.73 3.90 24.01
C CYS A 48 20.25 4.07 24.11
N LYS A 49 20.75 5.28 24.38
CA LYS A 49 22.19 5.51 24.63
C LYS A 49 22.67 4.79 25.89
N ASP A 50 21.83 4.75 26.94
CA ASP A 50 22.14 3.99 28.15
C ASP A 50 22.23 2.48 27.86
N ILE A 51 21.39 1.95 26.96
CA ILE A 51 21.45 0.56 26.48
C ILE A 51 22.78 0.31 25.76
N GLU A 52 23.17 1.17 24.82
CA GLU A 52 24.43 1.06 24.07
C GLU A 52 25.64 1.03 25.02
N THR A 53 25.69 1.99 25.96
CA THR A 53 26.77 2.09 26.95
C THR A 53 26.82 0.86 27.87
N THR A 54 25.64 0.39 28.32
CA THR A 54 25.56 -0.79 29.20
C THR A 54 25.91 -2.07 28.44
N LEU A 55 25.54 -2.17 27.16
CA LEU A 55 25.88 -3.30 26.30
C LEU A 55 27.39 -3.35 26.09
N GLU A 56 28.05 -2.22 25.79
CA GLU A 56 29.50 -2.16 25.66
C GLU A 56 30.21 -2.62 26.95
N ALA A 57 29.76 -2.14 28.11
CA ALA A 57 30.29 -2.60 29.40
C ALA A 57 30.07 -4.12 29.62
N PHE A 58 28.93 -4.66 29.19
CA PHE A 58 28.67 -6.10 29.22
C PHE A 58 29.63 -6.87 28.31
N LEU A 59 29.90 -6.39 27.09
CA LEU A 59 30.80 -7.03 26.13
C LEU A 59 32.24 -7.06 26.63
N GLN A 60 32.72 -5.96 27.22
CA GLN A 60 34.05 -5.91 27.84
C GLN A 60 34.18 -6.94 28.98
N LEU A 61 33.19 -6.98 29.88
CA LEU A 61 33.16 -7.98 30.97
C LEU A 61 33.01 -9.41 30.45
N HIS A 62 32.30 -9.60 29.33
CA HIS A 62 32.17 -10.89 28.69
C HIS A 62 33.50 -11.34 28.09
N GLU A 63 34.22 -10.46 27.40
CA GLU A 63 35.54 -10.77 26.84
C GLU A 63 36.55 -11.12 27.94
N GLU A 64 36.55 -10.37 29.06
CA GLU A 64 37.34 -10.70 30.24
C GLU A 64 36.98 -12.08 30.82
N TYR A 65 35.69 -12.41 30.91
CA TYR A 65 35.24 -13.73 31.34
C TYR A 65 35.69 -14.83 30.37
N PHE A 66 35.52 -14.60 29.06
CA PHE A 66 35.82 -15.55 28.00
C PHE A 66 37.31 -15.91 27.96
N LYS A 67 38.20 -14.92 28.17
CA LYS A 67 39.65 -15.12 28.28
C LYS A 67 40.07 -16.04 29.42
N LEU A 68 39.23 -16.20 30.45
CA LEU A 68 39.51 -17.04 31.62
C LEU A 68 38.94 -18.46 31.50
N LEU A 69 38.17 -18.75 30.45
CA LEU A 69 37.65 -20.08 30.18
C LEU A 69 38.72 -20.96 29.53
N ALA A 70 38.93 -22.15 30.10
CA ALA A 70 39.93 -23.09 29.63
C ALA A 70 39.37 -24.10 28.63
N GLU A 71 38.15 -24.59 28.88
CA GLU A 71 37.48 -25.61 28.07
C GLU A 71 36.73 -24.98 26.90
N ASP A 72 36.74 -25.64 25.74
CA ASP A 72 36.10 -25.10 24.53
C ASP A 72 34.57 -25.21 24.59
N GLU A 73 34.02 -26.21 25.30
CA GLU A 73 32.58 -26.33 25.54
C GLU A 73 32.04 -25.14 26.36
N ASP A 74 32.75 -24.75 27.43
CA ASP A 74 32.41 -23.58 28.23
C ASP A 74 32.45 -22.27 27.41
N LYS A 75 33.36 -22.17 26.43
CA LYS A 75 33.47 -21.02 25.53
C LYS A 75 32.29 -20.96 24.57
N ASP A 76 31.90 -22.09 23.99
CA ASP A 76 30.74 -22.15 23.10
C ASP A 76 29.46 -21.75 23.83
N GLU A 77 29.25 -22.23 25.07
CA GLU A 77 28.12 -21.79 25.90
C GLU A 77 28.16 -20.29 26.21
N ALA A 78 29.35 -19.75 26.48
CA ALA A 78 29.54 -18.34 26.72
C ALA A 78 29.23 -17.51 25.46
N GLU A 79 29.67 -17.95 24.28
CA GLU A 79 29.41 -17.31 23.00
C GLU A 79 27.92 -17.18 22.74
N VAL A 80 27.19 -18.29 22.83
CA VAL A 80 25.72 -18.33 22.64
C VAL A 80 25.02 -17.41 23.65
N TYR A 81 25.50 -17.38 24.90
CA TYR A 81 24.98 -16.45 25.90
C TYR A 81 25.23 -14.98 25.53
N ARG A 82 26.41 -14.64 24.99
CA ARG A 82 26.73 -13.28 24.55
C ARG A 82 25.83 -12.86 23.39
N GLU A 83 25.76 -13.68 22.35
CA GLU A 83 24.94 -13.44 21.17
C GLU A 83 23.47 -13.22 21.54
N SER A 84 22.93 -14.04 22.45
CA SER A 84 21.56 -13.88 22.94
C SER A 84 21.31 -12.52 23.61
N VAL A 85 22.29 -12.01 24.36
CA VAL A 85 22.18 -10.71 25.05
C VAL A 85 22.31 -9.54 24.07
N GLU A 86 23.28 -9.60 23.15
CA GLU A 86 23.46 -8.60 22.08
C GLU A 86 22.21 -8.51 21.21
N GLU A 87 21.69 -9.65 20.78
CA GLU A 87 20.49 -9.76 19.96
C GLU A 87 19.26 -9.15 20.64
N GLY A 88 19.13 -9.37 21.95
CA GLY A 88 18.05 -8.78 22.75
C GLY A 88 18.15 -7.25 22.84
N ALA A 89 19.35 -6.70 22.99
CA ALA A 89 19.57 -5.26 22.98
C ALA A 89 19.29 -4.65 21.61
N ARG A 90 19.84 -5.25 20.56
CA ARG A 90 19.69 -4.79 19.17
C ARG A 90 18.21 -4.72 18.76
N LYS A 91 17.45 -5.80 19.00
CA LYS A 91 16.00 -5.81 18.75
C LYS A 91 15.25 -4.67 19.44
N MET A 92 15.64 -4.33 20.67
CA MET A 92 15.00 -3.24 21.39
C MET A 92 15.37 -1.87 20.82
N LEU A 93 16.63 -1.67 20.43
CA LEU A 93 17.07 -0.44 19.76
C LEU A 93 16.34 -0.24 18.43
N ASP A 94 16.24 -1.28 17.60
CA ASP A 94 15.50 -1.24 16.33
C ASP A 94 14.03 -0.82 16.55
N ILE A 95 13.34 -1.47 17.50
CA ILE A 95 11.95 -1.14 17.87
C ILE A 95 11.82 0.31 18.35
N ALA A 96 12.76 0.79 19.17
CA ALA A 96 12.74 2.15 19.71
C ALA A 96 13.01 3.20 18.62
N GLU A 97 13.88 2.89 17.66
CA GLU A 97 14.17 3.75 16.52
C GLU A 97 12.96 3.88 15.59
N ASP A 98 12.31 2.76 15.27
CA ASP A 98 11.12 2.74 14.43
C ASP A 98 9.96 3.51 15.08
N TRP A 99 9.76 3.32 16.39
CA TRP A 99 8.80 4.11 17.16
C TRP A 99 9.14 5.60 17.15
N ALA A 100 10.41 5.96 17.31
CA ALA A 100 10.84 7.35 17.25
C ALA A 100 10.57 7.96 15.86
N LYS A 101 10.83 7.24 14.77
CA LYS A 101 10.50 7.67 13.39
C LYS A 101 9.00 7.91 13.24
N SER A 102 8.17 6.96 13.67
CA SER A 102 6.71 7.09 13.62
C SER A 102 6.20 8.32 14.37
N VAL A 103 6.73 8.63 15.56
CA VAL A 103 6.33 9.83 16.32
C VAL A 103 6.69 11.12 15.57
N LEU A 104 7.88 11.18 14.95
CA LEU A 104 8.29 12.35 14.16
C LEU A 104 7.46 12.54 12.88
N GLU A 105 6.93 11.48 12.29
CA GLU A 105 6.04 11.52 11.13
C GLU A 105 4.64 12.00 11.52
N THR A 106 4.10 11.53 12.65
CA THR A 106 2.79 11.98 13.17
C THR A 106 2.78 13.47 13.55
N GLU A 107 3.87 13.99 14.15
CA GLU A 107 4.00 15.42 14.45
C GLU A 107 4.02 16.31 13.18
N GLN A 108 4.40 15.76 12.02
CA GLN A 108 4.40 16.48 10.75
C GLN A 108 3.01 16.50 10.09
N GLU A 109 2.18 15.48 10.31
CA GLU A 109 0.81 15.41 9.77
C GLU A 109 -0.21 16.23 10.59
N GLU A 110 -0.03 16.39 11.91
CA GLU A 110 -0.90 17.25 12.75
C GLU A 110 -0.73 18.76 12.48
N THR A 111 0.22 19.18 11.63
CA THR A 111 0.43 20.60 11.32
C THR A 111 -0.45 21.10 10.15
N ILE A 112 -1.36 20.28 9.63
CA ILE A 112 -2.28 20.63 8.53
C ILE A 112 -3.74 20.65 9.01
N LEU A 113 -4.09 21.58 9.90
CA LEU A 113 -5.50 21.94 10.19
C LEU A 113 -5.66 23.46 10.27
N PRO A 114 -6.76 24.02 9.73
CA PRO A 114 -6.98 25.46 9.71
C PRO A 114 -7.27 25.96 11.13
N ASP A 115 -6.56 27.02 11.48
CA ASP A 115 -6.70 27.79 12.72
C ASP A 115 -8.11 28.40 12.81
N ASP A 116 -9.05 27.69 13.43
CA ASP A 116 -10.15 28.32 14.16
C ASP A 116 -10.72 27.38 15.22
N SER A 117 -10.23 27.50 16.45
CA SER A 117 -11.09 27.54 17.65
C SER A 117 -10.25 27.61 18.92
N ARG A 118 -10.37 28.76 19.58
CA ARG A 118 -9.93 28.97 20.96
C ARG A 118 -10.73 28.12 21.94
N SER A 119 -10.09 27.17 22.61
CA SER A 119 -10.45 26.82 24.00
C SER A 119 -9.41 25.96 24.74
N GLN A 120 -8.72 26.62 25.68
CA GLN A 120 -8.39 26.19 27.05
C GLN A 120 -8.04 24.71 27.42
N VAL A 121 -6.87 24.61 28.09
CA VAL A 121 -6.40 23.57 29.07
C VAL A 121 -5.85 22.28 28.40
N SER A 122 -4.64 21.76 28.62
CA SER A 122 -3.67 21.78 29.73
C SER A 122 -2.24 21.63 29.16
N ILE A 123 -1.31 22.53 29.48
CA ILE A 123 0.12 22.36 29.17
C ILE A 123 0.84 22.21 30.52
N GLN A 124 1.11 20.98 30.91
CA GLN A 124 2.04 20.68 31.98
C GLN A 124 3.38 20.27 31.34
N ASN A 125 4.43 20.99 31.78
CA ASN A 125 5.86 20.80 31.48
C ASN A 125 6.39 21.31 30.13
N GLN A 126 6.35 22.63 29.94
CA GLN A 126 7.30 23.35 29.07
C GLN A 126 8.41 24.03 29.90
N PRO A 127 9.68 23.96 29.49
CA PRO A 127 10.75 24.71 30.13
C PRO A 127 10.53 26.22 29.92
N LYS A 128 10.08 26.90 30.96
CA LYS A 128 9.86 28.37 30.94
C LYS A 128 11.22 29.07 30.98
N GLY A 129 11.68 29.59 29.84
CA GLY A 129 12.93 30.36 29.79
C GLY A 129 13.38 30.77 28.38
N ALA A 130 14.58 31.33 28.30
CA ALA A 130 15.22 31.80 27.06
C ALA A 130 15.35 30.70 26.00
N ALA A 131 15.50 29.43 26.41
CA ALA A 131 15.58 28.28 25.51
C ALA A 131 14.29 28.05 24.70
N TRP A 132 13.12 28.19 25.32
CA TRP A 132 11.82 28.09 24.62
C TRP A 132 11.63 29.24 23.62
N ARG A 133 12.05 30.45 23.97
CA ARG A 133 12.01 31.61 23.08
C ARG A 133 12.95 31.44 21.88
N ALA A 134 14.15 30.90 22.09
CA ALA A 134 15.09 30.61 21.02
C ALA A 134 14.54 29.55 20.05
N VAL A 135 13.96 28.46 20.57
CA VAL A 135 13.33 27.42 19.75
C VAL A 135 12.13 27.97 18.96
N LEU A 136 11.29 28.80 19.58
CA LEU A 136 10.16 29.44 18.89
C LEU A 136 10.61 30.38 17.76
N LEU A 137 11.68 31.16 17.97
CA LEU A 137 12.23 32.03 16.93
C LEU A 137 12.79 31.23 15.75
N ILE A 138 13.54 30.16 16.02
CA ILE A 138 14.03 29.25 14.98
C ILE A 138 12.87 28.64 14.18
N LYS A 139 11.81 28.19 14.86
CA LYS A 139 10.61 27.66 14.21
C LYS A 139 9.91 28.73 13.36
N ALA A 140 9.79 29.96 13.86
CA ALA A 140 9.18 31.07 13.13
C ALA A 140 9.98 31.46 11.87
N GLU A 141 11.32 31.50 11.96
CA GLU A 141 12.19 31.75 10.81
C GLU A 141 12.12 30.63 9.77
N ALA A 142 12.10 29.37 10.21
CA ALA A 142 11.95 28.21 9.32
C ALA A 142 10.59 28.24 8.60
N LEU A 143 9.52 28.59 9.30
CA LEU A 143 8.18 28.70 8.72
C LEU A 143 8.11 29.82 7.67
N LYS A 144 8.75 30.97 7.95
CA LYS A 144 8.82 32.07 6.98
C LYS A 144 9.59 31.68 5.71
N LYS A 145 10.73 30.99 5.85
CA LYS A 145 11.49 30.46 4.70
C LYS A 145 10.68 29.45 3.89
N ARG A 146 9.91 28.59 4.56
CA ARG A 146 9.05 27.61 3.89
C ARG A 146 7.95 28.28 3.07
N GLN A 147 7.29 29.30 3.63
CA GLN A 147 6.27 30.07 2.91
C GLN A 147 6.85 30.80 1.69
N GLU A 148 8.07 31.33 1.81
CA GLU A 148 8.76 31.99 0.69
C GLU A 148 9.09 31.00 -0.44
N LEU A 149 9.60 29.80 -0.11
CA LEU A 149 9.85 28.73 -1.07
C LEU A 149 8.57 28.28 -1.78
N GLU A 150 7.45 28.16 -1.06
CA GLU A 150 6.16 27.77 -1.64
C GLU A 150 5.63 28.83 -2.63
N GLN A 151 5.82 30.12 -2.34
CA GLN A 151 5.50 31.18 -3.29
C GLN A 151 6.39 31.16 -4.53
N GLU A 152 7.68 30.82 -4.37
CA GLU A 152 8.60 30.66 -5.50
C GLU A 152 8.22 29.44 -6.36
N GLU A 153 7.88 28.31 -5.74
CA GLU A 153 7.42 27.10 -6.43
C GLU A 153 6.14 27.35 -7.24
N LEU A 154 5.17 28.07 -6.68
CA LEU A 154 3.95 28.46 -7.40
C LEU A 154 4.27 29.30 -8.64
N LYS A 155 5.18 30.27 -8.52
CA LYS A 155 5.63 31.09 -9.67
C LYS A 155 6.37 30.24 -10.69
N LEU A 156 7.21 29.31 -10.25
CA LEU A 156 7.93 28.40 -11.12
C LEU A 156 6.95 27.50 -11.89
N ARG A 157 5.91 27.01 -11.20
CA ARG A 157 4.85 26.19 -11.78
C ARG A 157 4.07 26.94 -12.85
N GLN A 158 3.66 28.18 -12.57
CA GLN A 158 3.01 29.05 -13.56
C GLN A 158 3.89 29.27 -14.80
N LYS A 159 5.19 29.57 -14.62
CA LYS A 159 6.12 29.71 -15.74
C LYS A 159 6.31 28.42 -16.54
N ARG A 160 6.30 27.26 -15.87
CA ARG A 160 6.40 25.96 -16.53
C ARG A 160 5.19 25.70 -17.40
N GLU A 161 3.98 25.94 -16.87
CA GLU A 161 2.73 25.80 -17.61
C GLU A 161 2.65 26.79 -18.79
N GLU A 162 3.13 28.02 -18.63
CA GLU A 162 3.23 29.01 -19.72
C GLU A 162 4.20 28.54 -20.82
N LEU A 163 5.36 28.00 -20.45
CA LEU A 163 6.30 27.42 -21.42
C LEU A 163 5.70 26.21 -22.13
N GLU A 164 5.01 25.33 -21.41
CA GLU A 164 4.34 24.15 -21.98
C GLU A 164 3.28 24.56 -23.00
N MET A 165 2.40 25.50 -22.65
CA MET A 165 1.40 26.06 -23.57
C MET A 165 2.05 26.71 -24.80
N ASN A 166 3.13 27.49 -24.61
CA ASN A 166 3.86 28.10 -25.72
C ASN A 166 4.52 27.04 -26.64
N THR A 167 5.02 25.95 -26.09
CA THR A 167 5.58 24.85 -26.90
C THR A 167 4.50 24.11 -27.67
N GLU A 168 3.33 23.87 -27.07
CA GLU A 168 2.18 23.27 -27.76
C GLU A 168 1.68 24.16 -28.90
N LEU A 169 1.56 25.48 -28.67
CA LEU A 169 1.18 26.45 -29.70
C LEU A 169 2.21 26.51 -30.83
N ALA A 170 3.50 26.46 -30.52
CA ALA A 170 4.56 26.44 -31.52
C ALA A 170 4.55 25.14 -32.35
N LEU A 171 4.29 24.00 -31.70
CA LEU A 171 4.14 22.71 -32.38
C LEU A 171 2.94 22.74 -33.33
N ALA A 172 1.76 23.15 -32.85
CA ALA A 172 0.56 23.24 -33.65
C ALA A 172 0.72 24.19 -34.84
N LYS A 173 1.40 25.33 -34.65
CA LYS A 173 1.71 26.27 -35.73
C LYS A 173 2.64 25.66 -36.79
N ALA A 174 3.68 24.93 -36.36
CA ALA A 174 4.57 24.25 -37.29
C ALA A 174 3.86 23.13 -38.07
N GLU A 175 2.91 22.43 -37.44
CA GLU A 175 2.06 21.44 -38.10
C GLU A 175 1.12 22.09 -39.12
N GLU A 176 0.50 23.22 -38.79
CA GLU A 176 -0.34 24.00 -39.71
C GLU A 176 0.46 24.53 -40.90
N ASP A 177 1.64 25.11 -40.66
CA ASP A 177 2.55 25.58 -41.72
C ASP A 177 2.99 24.41 -42.63
N GLY A 178 3.23 23.22 -42.06
CA GLY A 178 3.53 22.01 -42.80
C GLY A 178 2.36 21.49 -43.64
N MET A 179 1.13 21.55 -43.12
CA MET A 179 -0.09 21.19 -43.84
C MET A 179 -0.42 22.21 -44.95
N SER A 180 -0.18 23.50 -44.71
CA SER A 180 -0.38 24.57 -45.71
C SER A 180 0.61 24.42 -46.86
N ALA A 181 1.88 24.10 -46.59
CA ALA A 181 2.89 23.83 -47.63
C ALA A 181 2.55 22.60 -48.49
N ILE A 182 1.94 21.56 -47.93
CA ILE A 182 1.45 20.39 -48.69
C ILE A 182 0.26 20.77 -49.58
N SER A 183 -0.60 21.68 -49.12
CA SER A 183 -1.74 22.17 -49.92
C SER A 183 -1.31 23.06 -51.10
N GLU A 184 -0.23 23.84 -50.95
CA GLU A 184 0.34 24.66 -52.02
C GLU A 184 1.05 23.81 -53.09
N ILE A 185 1.65 22.67 -52.72
CA ILE A 185 2.25 21.73 -53.67
C ILE A 185 1.18 21.07 -54.56
N SER A 186 -0.08 20.95 -54.09
CA SER A 186 -1.17 20.31 -54.85
C SER A 186 -1.74 21.20 -55.97
N GLN A 187 -1.40 22.50 -56.03
CA GLN A 187 -1.87 23.39 -57.10
C GLN A 187 -0.89 23.52 -58.28
N GLY A 188 0.26 22.83 -58.22
CA GLY A 188 1.36 23.02 -59.15
C GLY A 188 1.78 21.79 -59.95
N ASN A 189 0.84 20.96 -60.45
CA ASN A 189 1.09 20.15 -61.66
C ASN A 189 -0.17 19.41 -62.13
N SER A 190 -0.76 19.84 -63.24
CA SER A 190 -1.68 18.99 -64.01
C SER A 190 -1.49 19.26 -65.51
N GLU A 191 -0.53 18.57 -66.11
CA GLU A 191 -0.54 18.27 -67.54
C GLU A 191 -1.12 16.85 -67.75
N LYS A 192 -2.34 16.84 -68.29
CA LYS A 192 -2.85 15.96 -69.38
C LYS A 192 -3.11 14.46 -69.12
N CYS A 193 -4.41 14.08 -69.19
CA CYS A 193 -5.02 13.03 -70.05
C CYS A 193 -6.48 12.81 -69.62
N GLU A 194 -7.49 13.30 -70.34
CA GLU A 194 -8.21 12.66 -71.46
C GLU A 194 -9.35 11.71 -71.00
N LYS A 195 -10.56 12.05 -71.46
CA LYS A 195 -11.91 11.72 -70.95
C LYS A 195 -12.42 10.33 -71.31
N LEU A 196 -13.34 9.77 -70.50
CA LEU A 196 -14.54 9.00 -70.94
C LEU A 196 -15.71 9.14 -69.91
N PRO A 197 -17.00 8.95 -70.30
CA PRO A 197 -18.18 9.59 -69.69
C PRO A 197 -18.99 8.68 -68.71
N PRO A 198 -20.03 9.21 -68.01
CA PRO A 198 -20.64 8.58 -66.84
C PRO A 198 -21.83 7.65 -67.18
N HIS A 199 -22.01 6.58 -66.40
CA HIS A 199 -23.25 5.79 -66.38
C HIS A 199 -23.65 5.48 -64.94
N GLU A 200 -24.81 6.03 -64.55
CA GLU A 200 -25.56 5.74 -63.34
C GLU A 200 -26.12 4.31 -63.40
N GLN A 201 -26.22 3.57 -62.29
CA GLN A 201 -27.19 2.48 -62.20
C GLN A 201 -27.60 2.19 -60.76
N GLU A 202 -28.89 2.47 -60.51
CA GLU A 202 -29.69 2.08 -59.36
C GLU A 202 -29.79 0.55 -59.24
N SER A 203 -29.84 0.06 -57.99
CA SER A 203 -30.02 -1.36 -57.68
C SER A 203 -31.51 -1.68 -57.50
N GLU A 204 -32.09 -2.39 -58.48
CA GLU A 204 -33.47 -2.87 -58.48
C GLU A 204 -33.68 -4.06 -57.51
N ARG A 205 -34.74 -3.98 -56.68
CA ARG A 205 -35.28 -5.12 -55.90
C ARG A 205 -36.00 -6.09 -56.84
N GLN A 206 -35.54 -7.33 -56.93
CA GLN A 206 -36.25 -8.39 -57.65
C GLN A 206 -37.32 -9.04 -56.76
N GLU A 207 -38.58 -9.02 -57.21
CA GLU A 207 -39.67 -9.84 -56.67
C GLU A 207 -39.64 -11.24 -57.29
N SER A 208 -39.51 -12.26 -56.43
CA SER A 208 -39.47 -13.67 -56.84
C SER A 208 -40.88 -14.18 -57.19
N LYS A 209 -41.12 -14.52 -58.46
CA LYS A 209 -42.35 -15.22 -58.87
C LYS A 209 -42.29 -16.71 -58.48
N LEU A 210 -43.37 -17.23 -57.90
CA LEU A 210 -43.51 -18.63 -57.49
C LEU A 210 -43.58 -19.58 -58.69
N ASN A 211 -43.01 -20.79 -58.54
CA ASN A 211 -42.97 -21.82 -59.57
C ASN A 211 -44.36 -22.45 -59.80
N PRO A 212 -44.93 -22.40 -61.02
CA PRO A 212 -46.28 -22.88 -61.30
C PRO A 212 -46.42 -24.42 -61.41
N LEU A 213 -45.34 -25.19 -61.23
CA LEU A 213 -45.34 -26.66 -61.34
C LEU A 213 -45.15 -27.38 -59.98
N ALA A 214 -45.55 -26.75 -58.86
CA ALA A 214 -45.49 -27.41 -57.56
C ALA A 214 -46.49 -28.58 -57.49
N GLU A 215 -45.99 -29.81 -57.29
CA GLU A 215 -46.84 -30.97 -57.05
C GLU A 215 -47.56 -30.88 -55.69
N PRO A 216 -48.81 -31.39 -55.56
CA PRO A 216 -49.49 -31.46 -54.27
C PRO A 216 -48.73 -32.34 -53.29
N TRP A 217 -48.64 -31.90 -52.03
CA TRP A 217 -47.90 -32.59 -50.98
C TRP A 217 -48.47 -34.00 -50.72
N PRO A 218 -47.63 -35.06 -50.69
CA PRO A 218 -48.10 -36.39 -50.35
C PRO A 218 -48.40 -36.45 -48.84
N GLU A 219 -49.60 -36.92 -48.47
CA GLU A 219 -49.94 -37.20 -47.08
C GLU A 219 -49.10 -38.37 -46.57
N VAL A 220 -48.19 -38.07 -45.64
CA VAL A 220 -47.35 -39.08 -44.99
C VAL A 220 -48.14 -39.72 -43.84
N PRO A 221 -48.21 -41.05 -43.74
CA PRO A 221 -48.85 -41.74 -42.62
C PRO A 221 -48.14 -41.45 -41.28
N GLU A 222 -48.92 -41.13 -40.25
CA GLU A 222 -48.42 -40.89 -38.89
C GLU A 222 -47.62 -42.08 -38.36
N GLN A 223 -46.33 -41.85 -38.11
CA GLN A 223 -45.48 -42.69 -37.27
C GLN A 223 -44.86 -41.78 -36.18
N PRO A 224 -44.80 -42.22 -34.91
CA PRO A 224 -44.39 -41.36 -33.80
C PRO A 224 -42.90 -41.07 -33.88
N TYR A 225 -42.52 -39.83 -34.19
CA TYR A 225 -41.15 -39.37 -34.02
C TYR A 225 -40.97 -38.91 -32.58
N GLU A 226 -39.95 -39.43 -31.91
CA GLU A 226 -39.55 -38.93 -30.59
C GLU A 226 -39.15 -37.46 -30.71
N ASP A 227 -39.85 -36.63 -29.97
CA ASP A 227 -39.73 -35.18 -29.97
C ASP A 227 -38.41 -34.76 -29.30
N LYS A 228 -37.33 -34.62 -30.09
CA LYS A 228 -36.17 -33.82 -29.67
C LYS A 228 -36.53 -32.36 -29.87
N VAL A 229 -37.27 -31.81 -28.91
CA VAL A 229 -37.68 -30.40 -28.83
C VAL A 229 -36.44 -29.51 -28.95
N GLN A 230 -36.19 -28.96 -30.13
CA GLN A 230 -35.28 -27.84 -30.28
C GLN A 230 -36.05 -26.56 -29.90
N PRO A 231 -35.55 -25.74 -28.96
CA PRO A 231 -36.30 -24.58 -28.50
C PRO A 231 -36.52 -23.58 -29.63
N SER A 232 -37.77 -23.16 -29.77
CA SER A 232 -38.24 -22.18 -30.74
C SER A 232 -37.41 -20.88 -30.67
N SER A 233 -37.20 -20.22 -31.81
CA SER A 233 -36.44 -18.95 -31.88
C SER A 233 -37.00 -17.88 -30.93
N HIS A 234 -38.32 -17.88 -30.70
CA HIS A 234 -39.00 -17.00 -29.74
C HIS A 234 -38.64 -17.31 -28.29
N GLU A 235 -38.47 -18.59 -27.93
CA GLU A 235 -38.07 -19.01 -26.60
C GLU A 235 -36.63 -18.59 -26.28
N LYS A 236 -35.74 -18.67 -27.29
CA LYS A 236 -34.38 -18.13 -27.19
C LYS A 236 -34.41 -16.61 -26.98
N MET A 237 -35.26 -15.88 -27.70
CA MET A 237 -35.41 -14.43 -27.55
C MET A 237 -35.96 -14.03 -26.18
N MET A 238 -37.01 -14.71 -25.70
CA MET A 238 -37.57 -14.49 -24.36
C MET A 238 -36.54 -14.76 -23.26
N LYS A 239 -35.69 -15.78 -23.45
CA LYS A 239 -34.59 -16.07 -22.52
C LYS A 239 -33.55 -14.95 -22.49
N ILE A 240 -33.15 -14.43 -23.66
CA ILE A 240 -32.19 -13.31 -23.77
C ILE A 240 -32.74 -12.05 -23.08
N VAL A 241 -34.01 -11.72 -23.30
CA VAL A 241 -34.66 -10.54 -22.67
C VAL A 241 -34.75 -10.71 -21.15
N SER A 242 -35.15 -11.89 -20.68
CA SER A 242 -35.22 -12.21 -19.24
C SER A 242 -33.84 -12.14 -18.56
N GLU A 243 -32.81 -12.70 -19.21
CA GLU A 243 -31.42 -12.65 -18.74
C GLU A 243 -30.91 -11.20 -18.69
N GLY A 244 -31.21 -10.40 -19.71
CA GLY A 244 -30.86 -8.98 -19.77
C GLY A 244 -31.53 -8.16 -18.67
N GLN A 245 -32.82 -8.38 -18.43
CA GLN A 245 -33.55 -7.71 -17.33
C GLN A 245 -33.01 -8.09 -15.95
N LYS A 246 -32.60 -9.36 -15.77
CA LYS A 246 -31.97 -9.83 -14.53
C LYS A 246 -30.60 -9.16 -14.32
N GLN A 247 -29.78 -9.08 -15.37
CA GLN A 247 -28.48 -8.41 -15.32
C GLN A 247 -28.62 -6.92 -14.99
N GLN A 248 -29.58 -6.23 -15.63
CA GLN A 248 -29.89 -4.82 -15.33
C GLN A 248 -30.33 -4.62 -13.88
N ARG A 249 -31.14 -5.54 -13.32
CA ARG A 249 -31.60 -5.47 -11.92
C ARG A 249 -30.44 -5.61 -10.94
N VAL A 250 -29.55 -6.57 -11.14
CA VAL A 250 -28.36 -6.78 -10.31
C VAL A 250 -27.44 -5.56 -10.36
N MET A 251 -27.25 -4.96 -11.53
CA MET A 251 -26.43 -3.75 -11.70
C MET A 251 -27.03 -2.55 -10.96
N LEU A 252 -28.35 -2.35 -11.04
CA LEU A 252 -29.05 -1.30 -10.31
C LEU A 252 -28.98 -1.50 -8.79
N GLU A 253 -29.10 -2.73 -8.31
CA GLU A 253 -28.99 -3.07 -6.89
C GLU A 253 -27.59 -2.79 -6.35
N ALA A 254 -26.54 -3.12 -7.11
CA ALA A 254 -25.15 -2.83 -6.76
C ALA A 254 -24.83 -1.32 -6.66
N ILE A 255 -25.49 -0.48 -7.46
CA ILE A 255 -25.33 0.98 -7.41
C ILE A 255 -26.10 1.59 -6.21
N GLN A 256 -27.21 0.99 -5.81
CA GLN A 256 -28.08 1.49 -4.73
C GLN A 256 -27.66 1.03 -3.32
N MET A 257 -26.89 -0.05 -3.21
CA MET A 257 -26.37 -0.47 -1.91
C MET A 257 -25.27 0.51 -1.46
N PRO A 258 -25.37 1.07 -0.23
CA PRO A 258 -24.27 1.80 0.36
C PRO A 258 -23.00 0.96 0.31
N PRO A 259 -21.84 1.53 -0.09
CA PRO A 259 -20.58 0.78 -0.04
C PRO A 259 -20.42 0.26 1.38
N ALA A 260 -20.24 -1.06 1.52
CA ALA A 260 -20.02 -1.65 2.82
C ALA A 260 -18.80 -0.98 3.45
N GLU A 261 -19.04 -0.16 4.49
CA GLU A 261 -18.00 0.52 5.22
C GLU A 261 -17.24 -0.53 6.02
N LEU A 262 -16.12 -0.96 5.44
CA LEU A 262 -15.21 -1.91 6.07
C LEU A 262 -14.46 -1.16 7.17
N VAL A 263 -14.79 -1.49 8.42
CA VAL A 263 -14.09 -0.98 9.59
C VAL A 263 -12.66 -1.53 9.61
N GLU A 264 -11.69 -0.68 9.95
CA GLU A 264 -10.30 -1.11 10.11
C GLU A 264 -10.16 -2.15 11.23
N PHE A 265 -9.37 -3.19 10.99
CA PHE A 265 -9.15 -4.31 11.90
C PHE A 265 -7.73 -4.30 12.46
N ASP A 266 -7.59 -4.10 13.76
CA ASP A 266 -6.30 -3.97 14.45
C ASP A 266 -5.71 -5.31 14.96
N GLY A 267 -6.53 -6.36 14.97
CA GLY A 267 -6.19 -7.67 15.48
C GLY A 267 -6.95 -8.10 16.75
N ASP A 268 -7.97 -7.36 17.19
CA ASP A 268 -8.83 -7.78 18.31
C ASP A 268 -9.61 -9.07 17.99
N PRO A 269 -9.38 -10.19 18.72
CA PRO A 269 -10.10 -11.45 18.50
C PRO A 269 -11.62 -11.33 18.61
N LEU A 270 -12.14 -10.37 19.38
CA LEU A 270 -13.59 -10.14 19.52
C LEU A 270 -14.21 -9.53 18.26
N GLN A 271 -13.44 -8.75 17.49
CA GLN A 271 -13.89 -8.09 16.27
C GLN A 271 -13.58 -8.90 15.00
N PHE A 272 -12.83 -9.99 15.10
CA PHE A 272 -12.41 -10.80 13.95
C PHE A 272 -13.59 -11.32 13.12
N TRP A 273 -14.58 -11.97 13.74
CA TRP A 273 -15.73 -12.52 13.02
C TRP A 273 -16.66 -11.46 12.41
N PRO A 274 -17.02 -10.37 13.12
CA PRO A 274 -17.72 -9.24 12.53
C PRO A 274 -16.99 -8.66 11.31
N PHE A 275 -15.68 -8.43 11.43
CA PHE A 275 -14.83 -7.94 10.35
C PHE A 275 -14.82 -8.90 9.16
N MET A 276 -14.48 -10.18 9.39
CA MET A 276 -14.38 -11.18 8.32
C MET A 276 -15.69 -11.36 7.57
N ARG A 277 -16.83 -11.36 8.27
CA ARG A 277 -18.15 -11.43 7.63
C ARG A 277 -18.44 -10.19 6.78
N SER A 278 -18.06 -8.99 7.25
CA SER A 278 -18.20 -7.76 6.47
C SER A 278 -17.29 -7.74 5.24
N PHE A 279 -16.06 -8.25 5.38
CA PHE A 279 -15.07 -8.37 4.33
C PHE A 279 -15.51 -9.38 3.26
N GLU A 280 -15.94 -10.57 3.66
CA GLU A 280 -16.49 -11.57 2.75
C GLU A 280 -17.71 -11.03 2.02
N ASN A 281 -18.62 -10.29 2.66
CA ASN A 281 -19.76 -9.70 1.97
C ASN A 281 -19.36 -8.62 0.94
N SER A 282 -18.34 -7.81 1.27
CA SER A 282 -17.77 -6.82 0.35
C SER A 282 -16.98 -7.45 -0.80
N VAL A 283 -16.40 -8.64 -0.60
CA VAL A 283 -15.53 -9.32 -1.57
C VAL A 283 -16.29 -10.37 -2.39
N ALA A 284 -17.31 -11.01 -1.83
CA ALA A 284 -18.14 -12.03 -2.48
C ALA A 284 -18.95 -11.48 -3.66
N SER A 285 -19.30 -10.19 -3.62
CA SER A 285 -19.93 -9.48 -4.73
C SER A 285 -18.95 -9.05 -5.84
N SER A 286 -17.63 -9.20 -5.61
CA SER A 286 -16.59 -8.69 -6.50
C SER A 286 -15.84 -9.83 -7.19
N SER A 287 -15.81 -9.82 -8.54
CA SER A 287 -15.08 -10.80 -9.37
C SER A 287 -13.56 -10.58 -9.37
N LEU A 288 -13.00 -10.14 -8.23
CA LEU A 288 -11.60 -9.75 -8.10
C LEU A 288 -10.68 -10.98 -8.03
N SER A 289 -9.46 -10.81 -8.54
CA SER A 289 -8.39 -11.80 -8.41
C SER A 289 -7.94 -11.97 -6.96
N GLU A 290 -7.37 -13.12 -6.61
CA GLU A 290 -6.91 -13.47 -5.26
C GLU A 290 -5.88 -12.45 -4.73
N ASN A 291 -5.03 -11.91 -5.60
CA ASN A 291 -4.10 -10.84 -5.24
C ASN A 291 -4.82 -9.53 -4.91
N ALA A 292 -5.85 -9.16 -5.68
CA ALA A 292 -6.63 -7.95 -5.41
C ALA A 292 -7.43 -8.09 -4.11
N LYS A 293 -7.93 -9.31 -3.79
CA LYS A 293 -8.56 -9.63 -2.51
C LYS A 293 -7.57 -9.50 -1.35
N LEU A 294 -6.35 -10.01 -1.50
CA LEU A 294 -5.29 -9.89 -0.50
C LEU A 294 -4.88 -8.43 -0.26
N THR A 295 -4.68 -7.65 -1.32
CA THR A 295 -4.36 -6.21 -1.22
C THR A 295 -5.48 -5.43 -0.53
N ARG A 296 -6.74 -5.76 -0.83
CA ARG A 296 -7.90 -5.17 -0.17
C ARG A 296 -7.94 -5.54 1.31
N LEU A 297 -7.73 -6.82 1.65
CA LEU A 297 -7.63 -7.29 3.05
C LEU A 297 -6.56 -6.51 3.82
N MET A 298 -5.35 -6.40 3.25
CA MET A 298 -4.24 -5.65 3.84
C MET A 298 -4.52 -4.15 4.01
N ARG A 299 -5.40 -3.56 3.20
CA ARG A 299 -5.76 -2.14 3.32
C ARG A 299 -6.63 -1.86 4.54
N TYR A 300 -7.46 -2.83 4.92
CA TYR A 300 -8.37 -2.73 6.07
C TYR A 300 -7.79 -3.33 7.35
N CYS A 301 -6.73 -4.14 7.27
CA CYS A 301 -5.97 -4.51 8.45
C CYS A 301 -5.00 -3.38 8.85
N VAL A 302 -4.94 -3.08 10.14
CA VAL A 302 -4.04 -2.11 10.75
C VAL A 302 -3.26 -2.77 11.89
N GLY A 303 -2.22 -2.09 12.40
CA GLY A 303 -1.45 -2.56 13.55
C GLY A 303 -0.89 -3.99 13.40
N LYS A 304 -1.16 -4.83 14.41
CA LYS A 304 -0.63 -6.20 14.49
C LYS A 304 -1.22 -7.11 13.41
N ALA A 305 -2.51 -6.96 13.12
CA ALA A 305 -3.16 -7.75 12.07
C ALA A 305 -2.46 -7.58 10.72
N LYS A 306 -2.14 -6.32 10.35
CA LYS A 306 -1.44 -6.01 9.09
C LYS A 306 -0.05 -6.63 9.03
N GLN A 307 0.73 -6.54 10.12
CA GLN A 307 2.09 -7.07 10.18
C GLN A 307 2.13 -8.60 9.98
N VAL A 308 1.15 -9.32 10.54
CA VAL A 308 1.06 -10.78 10.41
C VAL A 308 0.77 -11.20 8.97
N ILE A 309 -0.13 -10.49 8.27
CA ILE A 309 -0.52 -10.85 6.91
C ILE A 309 0.37 -10.23 5.83
N GLN A 310 1.22 -9.25 6.17
CA GLN A 310 2.12 -8.57 5.21
C GLN A 310 3.05 -9.56 4.48
N GLY A 311 3.55 -10.59 5.19
CA GLY A 311 4.38 -11.64 4.60
C GLY A 311 3.67 -12.48 3.54
N CYS A 312 2.34 -12.49 3.52
CA CYS A 312 1.55 -13.22 2.53
C CYS A 312 1.56 -12.54 1.16
N SER A 313 1.89 -11.24 1.08
CA SER A 313 1.98 -10.48 -0.18
C SER A 313 3.16 -10.89 -1.06
N VAL A 314 4.17 -11.56 -0.49
CA VAL A 314 5.38 -12.03 -1.21
C VAL A 314 5.17 -13.44 -1.76
N MET A 315 4.11 -14.14 -1.33
CA MET A 315 3.77 -15.49 -1.78
C MET A 315 2.95 -15.45 -3.07
N GLU A 316 2.77 -16.61 -3.70
CA GLU A 316 1.89 -16.76 -4.85
C GLU A 316 0.45 -16.34 -4.49
N PRO A 317 -0.27 -15.59 -5.35
CA PRO A 317 -1.55 -14.92 -5.01
C PRO A 317 -2.59 -15.80 -4.30
N LYS A 318 -2.73 -17.04 -4.76
CA LYS A 318 -3.68 -18.01 -4.18
C LYS A 318 -3.24 -18.47 -2.79
N VAL A 319 -1.95 -18.82 -2.64
CA VAL A 319 -1.36 -19.30 -1.38
C VAL A 319 -1.30 -18.18 -0.35
N GLY A 320 -0.93 -16.96 -0.78
CA GLY A 320 -0.89 -15.78 0.08
C GLY A 320 -2.27 -15.43 0.63
N TYR A 321 -3.30 -15.43 -0.21
CA TYR A 321 -4.66 -15.16 0.25
C TYR A 321 -5.18 -16.23 1.21
N GLU A 322 -4.99 -17.52 0.90
CA GLU A 322 -5.41 -18.62 1.79
C GLU A 322 -4.67 -18.61 3.15
N ARG A 323 -3.41 -18.16 3.17
CA ARG A 323 -2.63 -18.05 4.41
C ARG A 323 -3.01 -16.84 5.24
N ALA A 324 -3.40 -15.73 4.62
CA ALA A 324 -3.85 -14.52 5.32
C ALA A 324 -5.22 -14.68 6.01
N LEU A 325 -6.00 -15.70 5.62
CA LEU A 325 -7.29 -16.02 6.22
C LEU A 325 -7.21 -16.98 7.42
N LYS A 326 -6.02 -17.48 7.76
CA LYS A 326 -5.79 -18.44 8.86
C LYS A 326 -5.31 -17.75 10.13
#